data_AF-A0A0E0TF53-F1
#
_entry.id   AF-A0A0E0TF53-F1
#
_cell.length_a   1.000
_cell.length_b   1.000
_cell.length_c   1.000
_cell.angle_alpha   90.00
_cell.angle_beta   90.00
_cell.angle_gamma   90.00
#
_symmetry.space_group_name_H-M   'P 1'
#
loop_
_entity.id
_entity.type
_entity.pdbx_description
1 polymer ?
#
loop_
_entity_poly.entity_id
_entity_poly.type
_entity_poly.pdbx_seq_one_letter_code
_entity_poly.pdbx_strand_id
1 'polypeptide(L)'
;MLEFFLLPLAVGATAVVFGRRRQEDYERDIETAFRHLKVGTTVRDEHVYPKLVAKEKKDLYTRYVYRVPLGLTKKMLEPVKEVLEATLDRYVEVTFKKWLYIDVFHREMPEKVLYKDVPDQNGWVIPLGLNEKGWCFHDFDKTPHCTISGTTRFGKTVMLKNIMTYLIEHHPDDASFVILDMKGGLEFGRYKNLKQVVDVASSPVEAFNVLGKVKVFMEQQEAEFKKNGWSNVVNTPIQKRLFVIVDEGAQLAPDRFMTKEHKDMLAACQHTLGEIARIGGALGIRLIFCTQYPTSDTLPRQVKQNADLKITFRLPTGYASQVAIDDYGAEELPSDIKGRAIIKTHEKMIVQTPLIDDEEMERRLEVYRVEKPAHRTANEDFIRFE
;
A
#
# COMPACT_ATOMS: atom_id res chain seq x y z
N MET A 1 -22.32 -28.83 11.66
CA MET A 1 -21.24 -29.84 11.72
C MET A 1 -20.66 -29.93 10.30
N LEU A 2 -19.49 -29.31 10.11
CA LEU A 2 -18.55 -29.43 8.99
C LEU A 2 -19.11 -29.56 7.55
N GLU A 3 -19.32 -28.43 6.87
CA GLU A 3 -19.12 -28.34 5.42
C GLU A 3 -17.66 -27.98 5.19
N PHE A 4 -16.80 -28.99 5.07
CA PHE A 4 -15.42 -28.82 4.61
C PHE A 4 -15.41 -28.49 3.12
N PHE A 5 -14.76 -27.39 2.76
CA PHE A 5 -14.34 -27.05 1.41
C PHE A 5 -13.62 -28.25 0.77
N LEU A 6 -14.32 -28.98 -0.09
CA LEU A 6 -13.75 -29.95 -1.03
C LEU A 6 -13.17 -29.18 -2.23
N LEU A 7 -12.06 -28.47 -2.01
CA LEU A 7 -11.09 -28.22 -3.08
C LEU A 7 -10.36 -29.56 -3.27
N PRO A 8 -10.69 -30.34 -4.32
CA PRO A 8 -10.46 -31.78 -4.28
C PRO A 8 -8.99 -32.11 -4.53
N LEU A 9 -8.58 -33.24 -3.93
CA LEU A 9 -7.40 -34.08 -4.21
C LEU A 9 -6.89 -34.11 -5.66
N ALA A 10 -7.73 -33.75 -6.64
CA ALA A 10 -7.36 -33.51 -8.02
C ALA A 10 -6.21 -32.50 -8.18
N VAL A 11 -6.21 -31.37 -7.46
CA VAL A 11 -5.14 -30.34 -7.56
C VAL A 11 -3.78 -30.93 -7.17
N GLY A 12 -3.74 -31.66 -6.06
CA GLY A 12 -2.54 -32.34 -5.58
C GLY A 12 -2.07 -33.49 -6.50
N ALA A 13 -3.00 -34.22 -7.12
CA ALA A 13 -2.65 -35.25 -8.09
C ALA A 13 -2.10 -34.66 -9.41
N THR A 14 -2.60 -33.52 -9.88
CA THR A 14 -2.01 -32.79 -11.01
C THR A 14 -0.59 -32.33 -10.68
N ALA A 15 -0.38 -31.68 -9.53
CA ALA A 15 0.95 -31.15 -9.16
C ALA A 15 2.04 -32.22 -9.10
N VAL A 16 1.72 -33.45 -8.70
CA VAL A 16 2.68 -34.56 -8.56
C VAL A 16 3.12 -35.17 -9.91
N VAL A 17 2.35 -35.01 -10.98
CA VAL A 17 2.70 -35.53 -12.32
C VAL A 17 3.64 -34.59 -13.09
N PHE A 18 3.68 -33.30 -12.74
CA PHE A 18 4.49 -32.28 -13.41
C PHE A 18 5.85 -32.13 -12.74
N GLY A 19 6.71 -33.14 -12.91
CA GLY A 19 8.12 -33.03 -12.53
C GLY A 19 8.81 -31.82 -13.17
N ARG A 20 9.69 -31.15 -12.39
CA ARG A 20 10.59 -30.05 -12.77
C ARG A 20 11.03 -30.13 -14.24
N ARG A 21 10.32 -29.45 -15.14
CA ARG A 21 10.71 -29.28 -16.54
C ARG A 21 11.16 -27.84 -16.77
N ARG A 22 12.43 -27.71 -17.16
CA ARG A 22 13.01 -26.52 -17.80
C ARG A 22 12.40 -26.34 -19.20
N GLN A 23 11.14 -25.95 -19.27
CA GLN A 23 10.55 -25.55 -20.55
C GLN A 23 9.71 -24.30 -20.33
N GLU A 24 10.17 -23.15 -20.84
CA GLU A 24 9.47 -21.85 -20.84
C GLU A 24 8.23 -21.84 -21.76
N ASP A 25 7.66 -23.02 -22.04
CA ASP A 25 6.52 -23.21 -22.92
C ASP A 25 5.41 -23.97 -22.21
N TYR A 26 4.41 -23.22 -21.77
CA TYR A 26 3.31 -23.67 -20.92
C TYR A 26 2.05 -24.01 -21.72
N GLU A 27 2.12 -24.02 -23.05
CA GLU A 27 0.97 -24.28 -23.93
C GLU A 27 0.24 -25.57 -23.56
N ARG A 28 0.97 -26.68 -23.42
CA ARG A 28 0.38 -27.99 -23.10
C ARG A 28 -0.27 -28.03 -21.73
N ASP A 29 0.32 -27.34 -20.76
CA ASP A 29 -0.20 -27.26 -19.40
C ASP A 29 -1.50 -26.44 -19.37
N ILE A 30 -1.53 -25.32 -20.10
CA ILE A 30 -2.71 -24.48 -20.26
C ILE A 30 -3.85 -25.24 -20.95
N GLU A 31 -3.57 -25.93 -22.05
CA GLU A 31 -4.57 -26.75 -22.74
C GLU A 31 -5.10 -27.88 -21.86
N THR A 32 -4.25 -28.46 -21.02
CA THR A 32 -4.64 -29.51 -20.08
C THR A 32 -5.52 -28.96 -18.97
N ALA A 33 -5.21 -27.77 -18.45
CA ALA A 33 -6.07 -27.08 -17.50
C ALA A 33 -7.47 -26.80 -18.10
N PHE A 34 -7.54 -26.34 -19.36
CA PHE A 34 -8.83 -26.16 -20.04
C PHE A 34 -9.64 -27.46 -20.13
N ARG A 35 -8.99 -28.58 -20.45
CA ARG A 35 -9.64 -29.90 -20.51
C ARG A 35 -10.21 -30.33 -19.16
N HIS A 36 -9.39 -30.24 -18.10
CA HIS A 36 -9.81 -30.64 -16.75
C HIS A 36 -10.93 -29.77 -16.19
N LEU A 37 -10.85 -28.46 -16.43
CA LEU A 37 -11.87 -27.50 -16.00
C LEU A 37 -13.08 -27.44 -16.94
N LYS A 38 -13.06 -28.18 -18.06
CA LYS A 38 -14.09 -28.14 -19.10
C LYS A 38 -14.38 -26.71 -19.59
N VAL A 39 -13.31 -25.94 -19.75
CA VAL A 39 -13.35 -24.54 -20.23
C VAL A 39 -13.57 -24.59 -21.72
N GLY A 40 -14.83 -24.52 -22.15
CA GLY A 40 -15.22 -24.68 -23.54
C GLY A 40 -16.73 -24.71 -23.70
N THR A 41 -17.22 -24.96 -24.90
CA THR A 41 -18.66 -25.05 -25.17
C THR A 41 -18.95 -26.26 -26.05
N THR A 42 -20.08 -26.91 -25.82
CA THR A 42 -20.52 -28.01 -26.68
C THR A 42 -21.22 -27.46 -27.91
N VAL A 43 -20.75 -27.85 -29.09
CA VAL A 43 -21.33 -27.49 -30.40
C VAL A 43 -21.51 -28.78 -31.19
N ARG A 44 -22.74 -29.11 -31.59
CA ARG A 44 -23.07 -30.33 -32.36
C ARG A 44 -22.49 -31.61 -31.71
N ASP A 45 -22.75 -31.77 -30.41
CA ASP A 45 -22.30 -32.91 -29.58
C ASP A 45 -20.79 -33.04 -29.37
N GLU A 46 -19.98 -32.09 -29.86
CA GLU A 46 -18.54 -32.02 -29.59
C GLU A 46 -18.22 -30.87 -28.64
N HIS A 47 -17.40 -31.15 -27.62
CA HIS A 47 -16.92 -30.10 -26.71
C HIS A 47 -15.72 -29.38 -27.32
N VAL A 48 -15.90 -28.08 -27.59
CA VAL A 48 -14.89 -27.22 -28.22
C VAL A 48 -14.17 -26.42 -27.15
N TYR A 49 -12.85 -26.60 -27.05
CA TYR A 49 -11.98 -25.85 -26.15
C TYR A 49 -11.39 -24.60 -26.83
N PRO A 50 -10.93 -23.59 -26.06
CA PRO A 50 -10.12 -22.50 -26.59
C PRO A 50 -8.92 -23.03 -27.37
N LYS A 51 -8.63 -22.43 -28.52
CA LYS A 51 -7.50 -22.83 -29.40
C LYS A 51 -6.43 -21.75 -29.42
N LEU A 52 -5.17 -22.12 -29.23
CA LEU A 52 -4.06 -21.16 -29.30
C LEU A 52 -3.98 -20.57 -30.72
N VAL A 53 -3.79 -19.26 -30.79
CA VAL A 53 -3.69 -18.49 -32.05
C VAL A 53 -2.33 -17.81 -32.16
N ALA A 54 -1.81 -17.31 -31.04
CA ALA A 54 -0.52 -16.64 -31.02
C ALA A 54 0.16 -16.82 -29.66
N LYS A 55 1.50 -16.78 -29.70
CA LYS A 55 2.39 -16.74 -28.54
C LYS A 55 3.30 -15.53 -28.68
N GLU A 56 3.33 -14.68 -27.67
CA GLU A 56 4.13 -13.46 -27.66
C GLU A 56 5.06 -13.48 -26.44
N LYS A 57 6.38 -13.52 -26.66
CA LYS A 57 7.36 -13.34 -25.58
C LYS A 57 7.55 -11.84 -25.32
N LYS A 58 7.24 -11.41 -24.10
CA LYS A 58 7.53 -10.06 -23.59
C LYS A 58 8.62 -10.13 -22.52
N ASP A 59 9.11 -8.97 -22.09
CA ASP A 59 10.18 -8.87 -21.10
C ASP A 59 9.79 -9.44 -19.72
N LEU A 60 8.53 -9.31 -19.32
CA LEU A 60 8.03 -9.73 -18.00
C LEU A 60 7.23 -11.04 -18.02
N TYR A 61 6.62 -11.38 -19.15
CA TYR A 61 5.74 -12.54 -19.28
C TYR A 61 5.76 -13.12 -20.70
N THR A 62 5.33 -14.38 -20.82
CA THR A 62 4.90 -14.94 -22.10
C THR A 62 3.38 -14.89 -22.17
N ARG A 63 2.84 -14.28 -23.23
CA ARG A 63 1.40 -14.22 -23.50
C ARG A 63 0.99 -15.32 -24.47
N TYR A 64 -0.01 -16.07 -24.06
CA TYR A 64 -0.70 -17.06 -24.88
C TYR A 64 -2.09 -16.53 -25.25
N VAL A 65 -2.34 -16.39 -26.55
CA VAL A 65 -3.59 -15.81 -27.09
C VAL A 65 -4.46 -16.92 -27.65
N TYR A 66 -5.64 -17.10 -27.07
CA TYR A 66 -6.57 -18.15 -27.43
C TYR A 66 -7.84 -17.60 -28.10
N ARG A 67 -8.25 -18.25 -29.18
CA ARG A 67 -9.60 -18.15 -29.75
C ARG A 67 -10.55 -18.93 -28.86
N VAL A 68 -11.54 -18.24 -28.31
CA VAL A 68 -12.60 -18.88 -27.54
C VAL A 68 -13.78 -19.27 -28.46
N PRO A 69 -14.48 -20.36 -28.16
CA PRO A 69 -15.74 -20.69 -28.84
C PRO A 69 -16.87 -19.74 -28.41
N LEU A 70 -17.91 -19.62 -29.24
CA LEU A 70 -19.08 -18.81 -28.94
C LEU A 70 -19.83 -19.38 -27.72
N GLY A 71 -20.20 -18.51 -26.78
CA GLY A 71 -20.93 -18.89 -25.56
C GLY A 71 -20.05 -19.11 -24.32
N LEU A 72 -18.73 -18.98 -24.45
CA LEU A 72 -17.82 -19.02 -23.29
C LEU A 72 -18.03 -17.77 -22.42
N THR A 73 -18.26 -17.97 -21.12
CA THR A 73 -18.54 -16.89 -20.16
C THR A 73 -17.36 -16.66 -19.23
N LYS A 74 -17.28 -15.46 -18.63
CA LYS A 74 -16.24 -15.14 -17.62
C LYS A 74 -16.24 -16.11 -16.44
N LYS A 75 -17.42 -16.56 -16.01
CA LYS A 75 -17.58 -17.52 -14.90
C LYS A 75 -16.84 -18.84 -15.15
N MET A 76 -16.77 -19.29 -16.40
CA MET A 76 -16.05 -20.52 -16.77
C MET A 76 -14.53 -20.34 -16.69
N LEU A 77 -14.04 -19.10 -16.69
CA LEU A 77 -12.61 -18.78 -16.64
C LEU A 77 -12.11 -18.47 -15.22
N GLU A 78 -13.00 -18.18 -14.28
CA GLU A 78 -12.66 -17.90 -12.87
C GLU A 78 -11.67 -18.92 -12.27
N PRO A 79 -11.87 -20.25 -12.38
CA PRO A 79 -10.94 -21.22 -11.78
C PRO A 79 -9.65 -21.42 -12.56
N VAL A 80 -9.56 -20.91 -13.81
CA VAL A 80 -8.39 -21.15 -14.67
C VAL A 80 -7.14 -20.54 -14.08
N LYS A 81 -7.25 -19.32 -13.53
CA LYS A 81 -6.10 -18.64 -12.92
C LYS A 81 -5.52 -19.48 -11.79
N GLU A 82 -6.32 -19.84 -10.80
CA GLU A 82 -5.89 -20.58 -9.61
C GLU A 82 -5.23 -21.92 -9.98
N VAL A 83 -5.84 -22.67 -10.91
CA VAL A 83 -5.27 -23.95 -11.37
C VAL A 83 -3.95 -23.77 -12.08
N LEU A 84 -3.83 -22.75 -12.94
CA LEU A 84 -2.57 -22.49 -13.64
C LEU A 84 -1.48 -22.01 -12.69
N GLU A 85 -1.78 -21.12 -11.74
CA GLU A 85 -0.78 -20.68 -10.76
C GLU A 85 -0.26 -21.86 -9.93
N ALA A 86 -1.15 -22.76 -9.49
CA ALA A 86 -0.77 -23.97 -8.76
C ALA A 86 0.01 -24.99 -9.62
N THR A 87 -0.28 -25.09 -10.91
CA THR A 87 0.35 -26.08 -11.81
C THR A 87 1.70 -25.60 -12.33
N LEU A 88 1.78 -24.33 -12.70
CA LEU A 88 2.95 -23.74 -13.34
C LEU A 88 3.98 -23.23 -12.33
N ASP A 89 3.59 -23.09 -11.05
CA ASP A 89 4.38 -22.44 -10.00
C ASP A 89 4.84 -21.04 -10.44
N ARG A 90 3.91 -20.30 -11.07
CA ARG A 90 4.13 -18.99 -11.68
C ARG A 90 2.88 -18.14 -11.50
N TYR A 91 3.06 -16.82 -11.38
CA TYR A 91 1.95 -15.89 -11.38
C TYR A 91 1.31 -15.83 -12.78
N VAL A 92 -0.01 -15.90 -12.83
CA VAL A 92 -0.77 -15.95 -14.08
C VAL A 92 -1.86 -14.90 -14.10
N GLU A 93 -1.95 -14.14 -15.19
CA GLU A 93 -3.11 -13.30 -15.47
C GLU A 93 -3.97 -13.86 -16.58
N VAL A 94 -5.27 -13.99 -16.29
CA VAL A 94 -6.27 -14.46 -17.24
C VAL A 94 -7.18 -13.29 -17.59
N THR A 95 -7.06 -12.79 -18.83
CA THR A 95 -7.88 -11.67 -19.33
C THR A 95 -8.80 -12.13 -20.44
N PHE A 96 -10.09 -11.87 -20.32
CA PHE A 96 -11.07 -12.19 -21.35
C PHE A 96 -11.75 -10.93 -21.92
N LYS A 97 -11.43 -10.61 -23.17
CA LYS A 97 -12.05 -9.52 -23.96
C LYS A 97 -12.59 -10.11 -25.28
N LYS A 98 -11.98 -9.76 -26.42
CA LYS A 98 -12.25 -10.38 -27.74
C LYS A 98 -11.61 -11.77 -27.86
N TRP A 99 -10.44 -11.93 -27.25
CA TRP A 99 -9.67 -13.16 -27.14
C TRP A 99 -9.48 -13.47 -25.67
N LEU A 100 -9.10 -14.72 -25.39
CA LEU A 100 -8.62 -15.12 -24.07
C LEU A 100 -7.10 -14.98 -24.04
N TYR A 101 -6.60 -14.18 -23.11
CA TYR A 101 -5.17 -13.98 -22.90
C TYR A 101 -4.77 -14.65 -21.60
N ILE A 102 -3.70 -15.44 -21.65
CA ILE A 102 -3.06 -16.03 -20.48
C ILE A 102 -1.63 -15.53 -20.47
N ASP A 103 -1.32 -14.69 -19.50
CA ASP A 103 0.03 -14.14 -19.31
C ASP A 103 0.70 -14.89 -18.18
N VAL A 104 1.76 -15.64 -18.50
CA VAL A 104 2.57 -16.35 -17.50
C VAL A 104 3.83 -15.53 -17.25
N PHE A 105 3.95 -15.00 -16.04
CA PHE A 105 5.05 -14.11 -15.68
C PHE A 105 6.34 -14.90 -15.47
N HIS A 106 7.47 -14.33 -15.92
CA HIS A 106 8.78 -15.00 -15.83
C HIS A 106 9.37 -14.94 -14.42
N ARG A 107 8.98 -13.92 -13.65
CA ARG A 107 9.46 -13.68 -12.30
C ARG A 107 8.48 -14.23 -11.28
N GLU A 108 9.03 -14.77 -10.20
CA GLU A 108 8.28 -15.15 -9.01
C GLU A 108 8.18 -13.95 -8.06
N MET A 109 7.21 -13.99 -7.15
CA MET A 109 7.12 -13.02 -6.06
C MET A 109 8.36 -13.16 -5.17
N PRO A 110 9.17 -12.11 -5.00
CA PRO A 110 10.32 -12.18 -4.11
C PRO A 110 9.89 -12.36 -2.65
N GLU A 111 10.68 -13.12 -1.90
CA GLU A 111 10.52 -13.24 -0.44
C GLU A 111 11.22 -12.09 0.31
N LYS A 112 12.22 -11.48 -0.32
CA LYS A 112 13.02 -10.38 0.23
C LYS A 112 13.49 -9.44 -0.87
N VAL A 113 13.42 -8.14 -0.58
CA VAL A 113 13.87 -7.06 -1.46
C VAL A 113 14.62 -6.07 -0.59
N LEU A 114 15.81 -5.62 -0.99
CA LEU A 114 16.59 -4.66 -0.20
C LEU A 114 16.31 -3.23 -0.66
N TYR A 115 16.35 -2.28 0.27
CA TYR A 115 16.14 -0.86 -0.02
C TYR A 115 17.13 -0.32 -1.07
N LYS A 116 18.40 -0.74 -1.01
CA LYS A 116 19.43 -0.34 -1.97
C LYS A 116 19.14 -0.76 -3.42
N ASP A 117 18.22 -1.71 -3.64
CA ASP A 117 17.86 -2.20 -4.97
C ASP A 117 16.66 -1.42 -5.55
N VAL A 118 16.06 -0.51 -4.78
CA VAL A 118 14.98 0.36 -5.23
C VAL A 118 15.51 1.31 -6.31
N PRO A 119 14.88 1.36 -7.50
CA PRO A 119 15.29 2.31 -8.52
C PRO A 119 14.81 3.73 -8.16
N ASP A 120 15.65 4.72 -8.46
CA ASP A 120 15.30 6.12 -8.33
C ASP A 120 14.15 6.47 -9.26
N GLN A 121 13.27 7.35 -8.79
CA GLN A 121 12.13 7.86 -9.54
C GLN A 121 11.97 9.36 -9.26
N ASN A 122 11.46 10.09 -10.26
CA ASN A 122 11.23 11.52 -10.15
C ASN A 122 9.82 11.81 -9.59
N GLY A 123 9.65 13.00 -9.00
CA GLY A 123 8.38 13.46 -8.43
C GLY A 123 8.16 12.98 -6.99
N TRP A 124 6.95 13.21 -6.47
CA TRP A 124 6.58 12.88 -5.08
C TRP A 124 6.26 11.40 -4.89
N VAL A 125 7.17 10.55 -5.31
CA VAL A 125 6.97 9.11 -5.40
C VAL A 125 7.63 8.35 -4.26
N ILE A 126 7.07 7.19 -3.92
CA ILE A 126 7.67 6.25 -2.96
C ILE A 126 7.57 4.81 -3.47
N PRO A 127 8.56 3.94 -3.17
CA PRO A 127 8.50 2.53 -3.51
C PRO A 127 7.47 1.81 -2.65
N LEU A 128 6.51 1.14 -3.28
CA LEU A 128 5.56 0.26 -2.60
C LEU A 128 6.15 -1.16 -2.46
N GLY A 129 6.93 -1.61 -3.43
CA GLY A 129 7.57 -2.92 -3.41
C GLY A 129 7.75 -3.52 -4.80
N LEU A 130 8.23 -4.75 -4.82
CA LEU A 130 8.46 -5.53 -6.03
C LEU A 130 7.47 -6.71 -6.07
N ASN A 131 6.91 -6.97 -7.24
CA ASN A 131 6.14 -8.17 -7.52
C ASN A 131 6.53 -8.76 -8.88
N GLU A 132 5.77 -9.75 -9.36
CA GLU A 132 6.01 -10.43 -10.63
C GLU A 132 5.95 -9.49 -11.83
N LYS A 133 5.19 -8.39 -11.71
CA LYS A 133 5.07 -7.32 -12.72
C LYS A 133 6.18 -6.28 -12.63
N GLY A 134 7.07 -6.36 -11.64
CA GLY A 134 8.15 -5.42 -11.43
C GLY A 134 7.90 -4.44 -10.29
N TRP A 135 8.68 -3.35 -10.30
CA TRP A 135 8.66 -2.37 -9.23
C TRP A 135 7.38 -1.54 -9.27
N CYS A 136 6.79 -1.37 -8.10
CA CYS A 136 5.52 -0.68 -7.92
C CYS A 136 5.77 0.56 -7.07
N PHE A 137 5.26 1.69 -7.53
CA PHE A 137 5.45 3.01 -6.92
C PHE A 137 4.11 3.68 -6.68
N HIS A 138 4.08 4.55 -5.70
CA HIS A 138 2.98 5.48 -5.46
C HIS A 138 3.46 6.90 -5.69
N ASP A 139 2.56 7.77 -6.16
CA ASP A 139 2.80 9.20 -6.37
C ASP A 139 1.84 10.02 -5.52
N PHE A 140 2.38 10.74 -4.53
CA PHE A 140 1.62 11.55 -3.59
C PHE A 140 1.01 12.80 -4.23
N ASP A 141 1.45 13.23 -5.42
CA ASP A 141 0.79 14.33 -6.14
C ASP A 141 -0.44 13.85 -6.93
N LYS A 142 -0.56 12.54 -7.18
CA LYS A 142 -1.77 11.91 -7.75
C LYS A 142 -2.76 11.50 -6.66
N THR A 143 -2.25 10.89 -5.59
CA THR A 143 -3.06 10.39 -4.49
C THR A 143 -2.41 10.83 -3.16
N PRO A 144 -2.94 11.87 -2.50
CA PRO A 144 -2.20 12.59 -1.46
C PRO A 144 -2.16 11.89 -0.09
N HIS A 145 -3.02 10.91 0.14
CA HIS A 145 -3.19 10.31 1.45
C HIS A 145 -3.10 8.79 1.37
N CYS A 146 -2.50 8.20 2.39
CA CYS A 146 -2.26 6.77 2.50
C CYS A 146 -2.65 6.27 3.90
N THR A 147 -3.23 5.08 3.97
CA THR A 147 -3.34 4.32 5.22
C THR A 147 -2.35 3.16 5.24
N ILE A 148 -1.74 2.88 6.39
CA ILE A 148 -0.85 1.73 6.59
C ILE A 148 -1.33 0.88 7.76
N SER A 149 -1.84 -0.31 7.48
CA SER A 149 -2.36 -1.22 8.49
C SER A 149 -1.49 -2.46 8.64
N GLY A 150 -1.39 -3.03 9.85
CA GLY A 150 -0.70 -4.31 10.02
C GLY A 150 -0.30 -4.60 11.46
N THR A 151 -0.28 -5.89 11.81
CA THR A 151 0.16 -6.33 13.13
C THR A 151 1.66 -6.10 13.36
N THR A 152 2.08 -6.16 14.63
CA THR A 152 3.49 -5.98 15.03
C THR A 152 4.42 -6.91 14.24
N ARG A 153 5.59 -6.41 13.86
CA ARG A 153 6.68 -7.18 13.20
C ARG A 153 6.36 -7.76 11.82
N PHE A 154 5.33 -7.27 11.11
CA PHE A 154 5.03 -7.71 9.73
C PHE A 154 5.48 -6.77 8.61
N GLY A 155 5.94 -5.56 8.95
CA GLY A 155 6.53 -4.64 7.96
C GLY A 155 6.05 -3.20 8.04
N LYS A 156 5.00 -2.89 8.81
CA LYS A 156 4.45 -1.52 8.95
C LYS A 156 5.53 -0.48 9.26
N THR A 157 6.35 -0.72 10.30
CA THR A 157 7.42 0.20 10.70
C THR A 157 8.51 0.30 9.64
N VAL A 158 8.90 -0.81 9.02
CA VAL A 158 9.91 -0.81 7.93
C VAL A 158 9.41 -0.01 6.73
N MET A 159 8.11 -0.10 6.41
CA MET A 159 7.51 0.70 5.34
C MET A 159 7.54 2.20 5.64
N LEU A 160 7.26 2.60 6.88
CA LEU A 160 7.42 3.99 7.30
C LEU A 160 8.87 4.47 7.17
N LYS A 161 9.84 3.64 7.58
CA LYS A 161 11.28 3.91 7.40
C LYS A 161 11.62 4.09 5.92
N ASN A 162 11.13 3.22 5.04
CA ASN A 162 11.32 3.33 3.59
C ASN A 162 10.74 4.63 3.04
N ILE A 163 9.49 4.96 3.38
CA ILE A 163 8.80 6.16 2.90
C ILE A 163 9.58 7.41 3.31
N MET A 164 9.89 7.54 4.60
CA MET A 164 10.62 8.70 5.12
C MET A 164 12.00 8.82 4.50
N THR A 165 12.78 7.72 4.47
CA THR A 165 14.13 7.73 3.90
C THR A 165 14.11 8.13 2.43
N TYR A 166 13.20 7.53 1.65
CA TYR A 166 13.10 7.81 0.22
C TYR A 166 12.72 9.26 -0.06
N LEU A 167 11.71 9.79 0.64
CA LEU A 167 11.29 11.19 0.49
C LEU A 167 12.39 12.18 0.90
N ILE A 168 13.15 11.88 1.96
CA ILE A 168 14.25 12.73 2.42
C ILE A 168 15.41 12.72 1.42
N GLU A 169 15.79 11.55 0.90
CA GLU A 169 16.88 11.44 -0.08
C GLU A 169 16.52 12.12 -1.42
N HIS A 170 15.25 12.05 -1.86
CA HIS A 170 14.82 12.57 -3.16
C HIS A 170 14.32 14.01 -3.13
N HIS A 171 13.84 14.49 -1.97
CA HIS A 171 13.33 15.85 -1.78
C HIS A 171 13.92 16.49 -0.52
N PRO A 172 15.26 16.61 -0.44
CA PRO A 172 15.93 16.97 0.81
C PRO A 172 15.52 18.34 1.34
N ASP A 173 15.20 19.30 0.47
CA ASP A 173 14.86 20.68 0.85
C ASP A 173 13.35 20.99 0.78
N ASP A 174 12.58 20.10 0.16
CA ASP A 174 11.15 20.31 -0.10
C ASP A 174 10.24 19.39 0.73
N ALA A 175 10.73 18.26 1.22
CA ALA A 175 9.98 17.40 2.12
C ALA A 175 10.03 17.96 3.55
N SER A 176 8.87 18.04 4.19
CA SER A 176 8.74 18.40 5.60
C SER A 176 7.83 17.43 6.32
N PHE A 177 8.12 17.12 7.59
CA PHE A 177 7.41 16.09 8.34
C PHE A 177 6.88 16.59 9.67
N VAL A 178 5.63 16.25 9.97
CA VAL A 178 5.07 16.27 11.32
C VAL A 178 4.82 14.82 11.72
N ILE A 179 5.35 14.40 12.87
CA ILE A 179 5.31 13.00 13.30
C ILE A 179 4.53 12.88 14.61
N LEU A 180 3.45 12.11 14.60
CA LEU A 180 2.72 11.71 15.79
C LEU A 180 3.13 10.28 16.17
N ASP A 181 4.19 10.17 16.98
CA ASP A 181 4.72 8.91 17.52
C ASP A 181 4.00 8.51 18.80
N MET A 182 2.82 7.95 18.63
CA MET A 182 1.95 7.57 19.74
C MET A 182 2.37 6.26 20.44
N LYS A 183 3.56 5.72 20.13
CA LYS A 183 4.11 4.49 20.74
C LYS A 183 5.26 4.75 21.70
N GLY A 184 5.35 5.96 22.25
CA GLY A 184 6.33 6.30 23.28
C GLY A 184 7.72 6.65 22.76
N GLY A 185 7.86 7.06 21.49
CA GLY A 185 9.06 7.74 20.99
C GLY A 185 10.23 6.86 20.53
N LEU A 186 10.13 5.53 20.67
CA LEU A 186 11.27 4.61 20.45
C LEU A 186 11.62 4.40 18.97
N GLU A 187 10.63 4.46 18.08
CA GLU A 187 10.84 4.23 16.65
C GLU A 187 11.10 5.52 15.89
N PHE A 188 10.38 6.60 16.19
CA PHE A 188 10.46 7.84 15.41
C PHE A 188 11.09 9.02 16.13
N GLY A 189 11.37 8.93 17.44
CA GLY A 189 12.10 9.97 18.18
C GLY A 189 13.48 10.28 17.59
N ARG A 190 14.13 9.28 16.97
CA ARG A 190 15.43 9.42 16.29
C ARG A 190 15.43 10.35 15.08
N TYR A 191 14.26 10.62 14.48
CA TYR A 191 14.11 11.53 13.34
C TYR A 191 14.01 13.00 13.76
N LYS A 192 13.79 13.29 15.05
CA LYS A 192 13.55 14.65 15.57
C LYS A 192 14.58 15.68 15.07
N ASN A 193 15.84 15.27 14.94
CA ASN A 193 16.95 16.15 14.57
C ASN A 193 17.22 16.21 13.05
N LEU A 194 16.41 15.59 12.19
CA LEU A 194 16.55 15.75 10.74
C LEU A 194 15.97 17.09 10.29
N LYS A 195 16.65 17.84 9.41
CA LYS A 195 16.21 19.19 9.00
C LYS A 195 14.76 19.27 8.52
N GLN A 196 14.27 18.21 7.89
CA GLN A 196 12.91 18.10 7.35
C GLN A 196 11.84 17.91 8.43
N VAL A 197 12.18 17.43 9.63
CA VAL A 197 11.18 17.16 10.67
C VAL A 197 10.80 18.46 11.38
N VAL A 198 9.59 18.94 11.13
CA VAL A 198 9.07 20.17 11.73
C VAL A 198 8.74 19.93 13.19
N ASP A 199 7.91 18.94 13.51
CA ASP A 199 7.45 18.73 14.89
C ASP A 199 7.23 17.24 15.17
N VAL A 200 7.37 16.84 16.43
CA VAL A 200 7.17 15.47 16.90
C VAL A 200 6.32 15.50 18.15
N ALA A 201 5.22 14.76 18.14
CA ALA A 201 4.38 14.54 19.30
C ALA A 201 4.48 13.09 19.75
N SER A 202 4.67 12.87 21.05
CA SER A 202 4.73 11.54 21.67
C SER A 202 3.61 11.30 22.69
N SER A 203 2.70 12.26 22.87
CA SER A 203 1.51 12.13 23.71
C SER A 203 0.26 12.70 23.03
N PRO A 204 -0.96 12.31 23.46
CA PRO A 204 -2.20 12.88 22.91
C PRO A 204 -2.31 14.40 23.03
N VAL A 205 -1.79 14.97 24.12
CA VAL A 205 -1.80 16.42 24.37
C VAL A 205 -0.86 17.12 23.41
N GLU A 206 0.36 16.61 23.22
CA GLU A 206 1.28 17.13 22.21
C GLU A 206 0.71 17.00 20.80
N ALA A 207 0.07 15.86 20.48
CA ALA A 207 -0.54 15.64 19.19
C ALA A 207 -1.66 16.65 18.91
N PHE A 208 -2.48 16.97 19.90
CA PHE A 208 -3.48 18.01 19.81
C PHE A 208 -2.86 19.37 19.48
N ASN A 209 -1.81 19.77 20.20
CA ASN A 209 -1.12 21.04 19.96
C ASN A 209 -0.48 21.10 18.55
N VAL A 210 0.21 20.03 18.15
CA VAL A 210 0.87 19.95 16.85
C VAL A 210 -0.15 19.96 15.70
N LEU A 211 -1.25 19.22 15.83
CA LEU A 211 -2.35 19.25 14.85
C LEU A 211 -3.02 20.63 14.79
N GLY A 212 -3.08 21.35 15.90
CA GLY A 212 -3.47 22.77 15.93
C GLY A 212 -2.60 23.61 14.99
N LYS A 213 -1.27 23.48 15.05
CA LYS A 213 -0.36 24.19 14.14
C LYS A 213 -0.55 23.79 12.67
N VAL A 214 -0.79 22.50 12.41
CA VAL A 214 -1.07 21.99 11.05
C VAL A 214 -2.36 22.61 10.51
N LYS A 215 -3.41 22.71 11.34
CA LYS A 215 -4.68 23.34 10.95
C LYS A 215 -4.48 24.80 10.55
N VAL A 216 -3.74 25.56 11.36
CA VAL A 216 -3.46 26.97 11.07
C VAL A 216 -2.62 27.12 9.80
N PHE A 217 -1.63 26.25 9.57
CA PHE A 217 -0.88 26.21 8.31
C PHE A 217 -1.78 25.93 7.10
N MET A 218 -2.73 25.00 7.24
CA MET A 218 -3.72 24.70 6.20
C MET A 218 -4.59 25.93 5.87
N GLU A 219 -5.07 26.65 6.88
CA GLU A 219 -5.85 27.89 6.71
C GLU A 219 -5.04 29.00 5.99
N GLN A 220 -3.74 29.10 6.28
CA GLN A 220 -2.84 30.03 5.58
C GLN A 220 -2.66 29.66 4.11
N GLN A 221 -2.44 28.38 3.81
CA GLN A 221 -2.34 27.89 2.44
C GLN A 221 -3.65 28.11 1.66
N GLU A 222 -4.80 27.87 2.28
CA GLU A 222 -6.09 28.17 1.63
C GLU A 222 -6.25 29.65 1.27
N ALA A 223 -5.86 30.56 2.17
CA ALA A 223 -5.91 31.99 1.92
C ALA A 223 -4.98 32.40 0.77
N GLU A 224 -3.76 31.85 0.72
CA GLU A 224 -2.81 32.07 -0.36
C GLU A 224 -3.33 31.53 -1.70
N PHE A 225 -3.92 30.34 -1.72
CA PHE A 225 -4.51 29.74 -2.92
C PHE A 225 -5.67 30.58 -3.45
N LYS A 226 -6.57 31.02 -2.56
CA LYS A 226 -7.69 31.92 -2.93
C LYS A 226 -7.19 33.23 -3.52
N LYS A 227 -6.15 33.83 -2.92
CA LYS A 227 -5.56 35.08 -3.42
C LYS A 227 -4.97 34.93 -4.82
N ASN A 228 -4.35 33.81 -5.12
CA ASN A 228 -3.68 33.55 -6.41
C ASN A 228 -4.56 32.81 -7.43
N GLY A 229 -5.79 32.42 -7.08
CA GLY A 229 -6.68 31.64 -7.94
C GLY A 229 -6.22 30.20 -8.18
N TRP A 230 -5.46 29.62 -7.26
CA TRP A 230 -4.95 28.25 -7.36
C TRP A 230 -5.95 27.23 -6.81
N SER A 231 -6.00 26.07 -7.44
CA SER A 231 -6.89 24.97 -7.04
C SER A 231 -6.14 23.75 -6.50
N ASN A 232 -4.88 23.56 -6.89
CA ASN A 232 -4.07 22.42 -6.45
C ASN A 232 -2.58 22.81 -6.53
N VAL A 233 -1.83 22.46 -5.48
CA VAL A 233 -0.38 22.73 -5.32
C VAL A 233 0.45 22.26 -6.51
N VAL A 234 0.04 21.19 -7.20
CA VAL A 234 0.76 20.67 -8.37
C VAL A 234 0.80 21.66 -9.55
N ASN A 235 -0.12 22.62 -9.56
CA ASN A 235 -0.24 23.66 -10.59
C ASN A 235 0.31 25.01 -10.11
N THR A 236 1.10 25.02 -9.04
CA THR A 236 1.68 26.24 -8.47
C THR A 236 3.20 26.15 -8.43
N PRO A 237 3.91 27.25 -8.19
CA PRO A 237 5.36 27.23 -7.97
C PRO A 237 5.78 26.54 -6.66
N ILE A 238 4.83 26.20 -5.77
CA ILE A 238 5.11 25.66 -4.44
C ILE A 238 5.62 24.22 -4.58
N GLN A 239 6.92 24.03 -4.33
CA GLN A 239 7.55 22.71 -4.33
C GLN A 239 7.35 21.98 -3.01
N LYS A 240 7.42 22.69 -1.88
CA LYS A 240 7.37 22.08 -0.54
C LYS A 240 6.10 21.23 -0.32
N ARG A 241 6.25 20.12 0.39
CA ARG A 241 5.15 19.24 0.83
C ARG A 241 5.28 18.93 2.31
N LEU A 242 4.17 19.03 3.03
CA LEU A 242 4.08 18.65 4.44
C LEU A 242 3.47 17.26 4.58
N PHE A 243 4.25 16.31 5.07
CA PHE A 243 3.81 14.96 5.40
C PHE A 243 3.45 14.87 6.89
N VAL A 244 2.18 14.64 7.19
CA VAL A 244 1.69 14.33 8.53
C VAL A 244 1.68 12.81 8.69
N ILE A 245 2.57 12.28 9.52
CA ILE A 245 2.71 10.85 9.79
C ILE A 245 2.09 10.54 11.16
N VAL A 246 1.15 9.60 11.18
CA VAL A 246 0.54 9.08 12.41
C VAL A 246 0.95 7.62 12.54
N ASP A 247 1.82 7.25 13.49
CA ASP A 247 2.31 5.86 13.60
C ASP A 247 1.27 4.91 14.20
N GLU A 248 0.46 5.38 15.15
CA GLU A 248 -0.62 4.59 15.75
C GLU A 248 -1.84 5.48 16.03
N GLY A 249 -2.70 5.60 15.01
CA GLY A 249 -3.90 6.41 15.08
C GLY A 249 -4.94 5.91 16.09
N ALA A 250 -4.88 4.64 16.50
CA ALA A 250 -5.74 4.10 17.55
C ALA A 250 -5.59 4.85 18.90
N GLN A 251 -4.40 5.39 19.19
CA GLN A 251 -4.14 6.18 20.40
C GLN A 251 -4.80 7.56 20.36
N LEU A 252 -5.27 8.00 19.18
CA LEU A 252 -5.99 9.25 19.00
C LEU A 252 -7.52 9.04 18.94
N ALA A 253 -8.00 7.82 19.17
CA ALA A 253 -9.43 7.51 19.20
C ALA A 253 -10.00 7.69 20.63
N PRO A 254 -11.13 8.38 20.80
CA PRO A 254 -11.78 8.51 22.11
C PRO A 254 -12.21 7.14 22.68
N ASP A 255 -11.87 6.86 23.94
CA ASP A 255 -12.33 5.66 24.67
C ASP A 255 -13.47 6.02 25.65
N ARG A 256 -14.42 5.09 25.84
CA ARG A 256 -15.56 5.22 26.77
C ARG A 256 -15.13 5.53 28.20
N PHE A 257 -13.98 5.05 28.66
CA PHE A 257 -13.52 5.21 30.05
C PHE A 257 -12.77 6.53 30.31
N MET A 258 -12.62 7.40 29.31
CA MET A 258 -11.95 8.70 29.45
C MET A 258 -12.87 9.80 29.99
N THR A 259 -12.26 10.84 30.59
CA THR A 259 -12.93 12.09 30.98
C THR A 259 -13.50 12.81 29.75
N LYS A 260 -14.50 13.68 29.96
CA LYS A 260 -15.10 14.46 28.86
C LYS A 260 -14.06 15.33 28.14
N GLU A 261 -13.20 16.01 28.89
CA GLU A 261 -12.14 16.87 28.35
C GLU A 261 -11.16 16.10 27.45
N HIS A 262 -10.71 14.91 27.88
CA HIS A 262 -9.85 14.08 27.05
C HIS A 262 -10.55 13.55 25.81
N LYS A 263 -11.84 13.18 25.90
CA LYS A 263 -12.63 12.78 24.73
C LYS A 263 -12.76 13.89 23.72
N ASP A 264 -13.08 15.11 24.17
CA ASP A 264 -13.24 16.28 23.31
C ASP A 264 -11.91 16.63 22.61
N MET A 265 -10.78 16.53 23.32
CA MET A 265 -9.44 16.70 22.75
C MET A 265 -9.13 15.67 21.66
N LEU A 266 -9.34 14.38 21.93
CA LEU A 266 -9.10 13.31 20.96
C LEU A 266 -10.04 13.39 19.75
N ALA A 267 -11.30 13.78 19.97
CA ALA A 267 -12.26 14.03 18.90
C ALA A 267 -11.80 15.20 18.01
N ALA A 268 -11.24 16.26 18.59
CA ALA A 268 -10.65 17.36 17.83
C ALA A 268 -9.42 16.91 17.00
N CYS A 269 -8.56 16.04 17.56
CA CYS A 269 -7.47 15.44 16.78
C CYS A 269 -7.99 14.65 15.57
N GLN A 270 -8.97 13.76 15.76
CA GLN A 270 -9.58 13.00 14.67
C GLN A 270 -10.28 13.90 13.64
N HIS A 271 -10.91 14.99 14.09
CA HIS A 271 -11.51 15.98 13.21
C HIS A 271 -10.45 16.62 12.31
N THR A 272 -9.36 17.14 12.88
CA THR A 272 -8.27 17.75 12.11
C THR A 272 -7.64 16.76 11.13
N LEU A 273 -7.41 15.50 11.53
CA LEU A 273 -6.91 14.46 10.63
C LEU A 273 -7.88 14.17 9.48
N GLY A 274 -9.18 14.18 9.75
CA GLY A 274 -10.23 14.06 8.73
C GLY A 274 -10.25 15.25 7.77
N GLU A 275 -10.04 16.48 8.27
CA GLU A 275 -9.92 17.67 7.43
C GLU A 275 -8.68 17.62 6.54
N ILE A 276 -7.51 17.25 7.08
CA ILE A 276 -6.29 17.04 6.30
C ILE A 276 -6.55 16.06 5.17
N ALA A 277 -7.20 14.92 5.45
CA ALA A 277 -7.51 13.92 4.44
C ALA A 277 -8.48 14.45 3.36
N ARG A 278 -9.41 15.34 3.73
CA ARG A 278 -10.45 15.84 2.81
C ARG A 278 -9.95 16.95 1.89
N ILE A 279 -9.16 17.90 2.40
CA ILE A 279 -8.77 19.11 1.65
C ILE A 279 -7.27 19.38 1.63
N GLY A 280 -6.50 18.77 2.55
CA GLY A 280 -5.06 19.03 2.68
C GLY A 280 -4.26 18.63 1.44
N GLY A 281 -4.72 17.61 0.69
CA GLY A 281 -4.09 17.17 -0.55
C GLY A 281 -3.88 18.30 -1.58
N ALA A 282 -4.91 19.11 -1.81
CA ALA A 282 -4.83 20.24 -2.74
C ALA A 282 -3.83 21.32 -2.27
N LEU A 283 -3.58 21.41 -0.96
CA LEU A 283 -2.77 22.44 -0.31
C LEU A 283 -1.31 22.00 -0.06
N GLY A 284 -0.90 20.86 -0.61
CA GLY A 284 0.45 20.32 -0.41
C GLY A 284 0.66 19.58 0.91
N ILE A 285 -0.42 19.26 1.63
CA ILE A 285 -0.37 18.42 2.84
C ILE A 285 -0.67 16.97 2.43
N ARG A 286 0.12 16.03 2.94
CA ARG A 286 0.01 14.58 2.71
C ARG A 286 -0.19 13.90 4.04
N LEU A 287 -1.04 12.88 4.09
CA LEU A 287 -1.38 12.17 5.33
C LEU A 287 -0.97 10.71 5.18
N ILE A 288 -0.14 10.23 6.10
CA ILE A 288 0.22 8.82 6.23
C ILE A 288 -0.31 8.34 7.58
N PHE A 289 -1.46 7.68 7.56
CA PHE A 289 -2.17 7.27 8.76
C PHE A 289 -1.98 5.78 9.02
N CYS A 290 -1.37 5.43 10.14
CA CYS A 290 -1.05 4.04 10.45
C CYS A 290 -1.84 3.52 11.65
N THR A 291 -2.16 2.22 11.62
CA THR A 291 -2.78 1.53 12.76
C THR A 291 -2.38 0.06 12.77
N GLN A 292 -2.22 -0.52 13.96
CA GLN A 292 -2.03 -1.97 14.08
C GLN A 292 -3.34 -2.73 14.24
N TYR A 293 -4.38 -2.04 14.68
CA TYR A 293 -5.68 -2.61 15.01
C TYR A 293 -6.76 -1.82 14.28
N PRO A 294 -6.92 -2.03 12.96
CA PRO A 294 -7.93 -1.32 12.20
C PRO A 294 -9.32 -1.72 12.69
N THR A 295 -10.01 -0.78 13.31
CA THR A 295 -11.42 -0.85 13.70
C THR A 295 -12.15 0.40 13.18
N SER A 296 -13.48 0.41 13.20
CA SER A 296 -14.26 1.59 12.82
C SER A 296 -13.91 2.83 13.63
N ASP A 297 -13.45 2.64 14.87
CA ASP A 297 -13.22 3.71 15.83
C ASP A 297 -11.78 4.26 15.73
N THR A 298 -10.83 3.39 15.37
CA THR A 298 -9.40 3.73 15.26
C THR A 298 -9.00 4.23 13.88
N LEU A 299 -9.75 3.89 12.84
CA LEU A 299 -9.56 4.41 11.48
C LEU A 299 -10.72 5.35 11.12
N PRO A 300 -10.55 6.68 11.27
CA PRO A 300 -11.61 7.62 11.02
C PRO A 300 -12.19 7.49 9.61
N ARG A 301 -13.52 7.55 9.49
CA ARG A 301 -14.21 7.40 8.20
C ARG A 301 -13.70 8.37 7.13
N GLN A 302 -13.48 9.64 7.48
CA GLN A 302 -12.95 10.64 6.55
C GLN A 302 -11.55 10.29 6.07
N VAL A 303 -10.68 9.80 6.95
CA VAL A 303 -9.34 9.33 6.55
C VAL A 303 -9.47 8.15 5.60
N LYS A 304 -10.27 7.14 5.94
CA LYS A 304 -10.49 5.96 5.10
C LYS A 304 -11.07 6.28 3.71
N GLN A 305 -11.98 7.24 3.64
CA GLN A 305 -12.66 7.61 2.39
C GLN A 305 -11.81 8.48 1.47
N ASN A 306 -10.86 9.25 1.99
CA ASN A 306 -10.03 10.15 1.20
C ASN A 306 -8.57 9.69 1.05
N ALA A 307 -8.17 8.61 1.74
CA ALA A 307 -6.91 7.92 1.53
C ALA A 307 -7.10 6.73 0.59
N ASP A 308 -6.99 6.99 -0.72
CA ASP A 308 -7.19 5.94 -1.74
C ASP A 308 -6.10 4.88 -1.70
N LEU A 309 -4.86 5.24 -1.32
CA LEU A 309 -3.79 4.27 -1.13
C LEU A 309 -3.93 3.58 0.23
N LYS A 310 -4.10 2.26 0.19
CA LYS A 310 -4.15 1.42 1.39
C LYS A 310 -3.04 0.38 1.31
N ILE A 311 -2.05 0.51 2.18
CA ILE A 311 -0.94 -0.44 2.34
C ILE A 311 -1.26 -1.31 3.55
N THR A 312 -1.45 -2.61 3.36
CA THR A 312 -1.87 -3.49 4.45
C THR A 312 -0.99 -4.72 4.54
N PHE A 313 -0.27 -4.84 5.65
CA PHE A 313 0.47 -6.03 6.04
C PHE A 313 -0.46 -7.03 6.73
N ARG A 314 0.09 -8.18 7.14
CA ARG A 314 -0.70 -9.24 7.77
C ARG A 314 -1.54 -8.73 8.95
N LEU A 315 -2.84 -9.01 8.87
CA LEU A 315 -3.84 -8.73 9.90
C LEU A 315 -4.33 -10.05 10.51
N PRO A 316 -4.90 -10.04 11.73
CA PRO A 316 -5.27 -11.27 12.41
C PRO A 316 -6.59 -11.87 11.92
N THR A 317 -7.48 -11.06 11.32
CA THR A 317 -8.85 -11.47 10.96
C THR A 317 -9.31 -10.80 9.66
N GLY A 318 -10.23 -11.45 8.95
CA GLY A 318 -10.87 -10.88 7.76
C GLY A 318 -11.68 -9.62 8.06
N TYR A 319 -12.26 -9.48 9.27
CA TYR A 319 -12.90 -8.24 9.69
C TYR A 319 -11.92 -7.07 9.73
N ALA A 320 -10.72 -7.27 10.30
CA ALA A 320 -9.67 -6.26 10.28
C ALA A 320 -9.24 -5.90 8.85
N SER A 321 -9.16 -6.89 7.95
CA SER A 321 -8.92 -6.67 6.52
C SER A 321 -10.01 -5.81 5.88
N GLN A 322 -11.28 -6.12 6.11
CA GLN A 322 -12.40 -5.33 5.59
C GLN A 322 -12.37 -3.89 6.09
N VAL A 323 -12.02 -3.67 7.36
CA VAL A 323 -11.87 -2.32 7.89
C VAL A 323 -10.72 -1.58 7.20
N ALA A 324 -9.56 -2.22 7.05
CA ALA A 324 -8.36 -1.62 6.49
C ALA A 324 -8.44 -1.37 4.98
N ILE A 325 -8.92 -2.34 4.19
CA ILE A 325 -8.85 -2.33 2.72
C ILE A 325 -10.22 -2.46 2.03
N ASP A 326 -11.34 -2.51 2.74
CA ASP A 326 -12.66 -2.78 2.13
C ASP A 326 -12.67 -4.07 1.30
N ASP A 327 -11.88 -5.06 1.72
CA ASP A 327 -11.72 -6.36 1.07
C ASP A 327 -11.09 -7.35 2.06
N TYR A 328 -11.08 -8.62 1.69
CA TYR A 328 -10.37 -9.68 2.39
C TYR A 328 -8.98 -9.95 1.78
N GLY A 329 -8.15 -10.68 2.53
CA GLY A 329 -6.88 -11.24 2.07
C GLY A 329 -5.67 -10.86 2.92
N ALA A 330 -5.75 -9.79 3.72
CA ALA A 330 -4.61 -9.42 4.59
C ALA A 330 -4.38 -10.44 5.72
N GLU A 331 -5.42 -11.16 6.13
CA GLU A 331 -5.38 -12.28 7.06
C GLU A 331 -4.77 -13.56 6.45
N GLU A 332 -4.66 -13.62 5.14
CA GLU A 332 -4.10 -14.75 4.38
C GLU A 332 -2.64 -14.52 3.98
N LEU A 333 -2.12 -13.30 4.11
CA LEU A 333 -0.72 -12.97 3.81
C LEU A 333 0.26 -13.87 4.60
N PRO A 334 1.32 -14.42 4.00
CA PRO A 334 2.24 -15.36 4.66
C PRO A 334 2.77 -14.82 5.99
N SER A 335 2.88 -15.69 7.00
CA SER A 335 3.32 -15.31 8.34
C SER A 335 4.85 -15.38 8.53
N ASP A 336 5.48 -16.23 7.72
CA ASP A 336 6.90 -16.50 7.59
C ASP A 336 7.64 -15.46 6.73
N ILE A 337 6.97 -14.85 5.76
CA ILE A 337 7.53 -13.80 4.91
C ILE A 337 7.16 -12.41 5.47
N LYS A 338 8.16 -11.70 6.00
CA LYS A 338 7.98 -10.31 6.50
C LYS A 338 8.04 -9.32 5.34
N GLY A 339 7.29 -8.23 5.42
CA GLY A 339 7.25 -7.21 4.36
C GLY A 339 6.34 -7.56 3.18
N ARG A 340 5.64 -8.69 3.22
CA ARG A 340 4.58 -8.97 2.26
C ARG A 340 3.37 -8.09 2.57
N ALA A 341 2.92 -7.31 1.59
CA ALA A 341 1.82 -6.37 1.76
C ALA A 341 0.81 -6.49 0.62
N ILE A 342 -0.46 -6.24 0.95
CA ILE A 342 -1.48 -5.87 -0.02
C ILE A 342 -1.42 -4.36 -0.22
N ILE A 343 -1.33 -3.95 -1.47
CA ILE A 343 -1.56 -2.57 -1.89
C ILE A 343 -2.94 -2.54 -2.53
N LYS A 344 -3.80 -1.65 -2.05
CA LYS A 344 -5.10 -1.39 -2.68
C LYS A 344 -5.23 0.09 -2.99
N THR A 345 -5.50 0.38 -4.26
CA THR A 345 -6.02 1.66 -4.72
C THR A 345 -7.39 1.38 -5.35
N HIS A 346 -7.52 1.47 -6.68
CA HIS A 346 -8.64 0.91 -7.42
C HIS A 346 -8.53 -0.61 -7.55
N GLU A 347 -7.31 -1.10 -7.79
CA GLU A 347 -7.01 -2.53 -7.88
C GLU A 347 -6.27 -3.02 -6.64
N LYS A 348 -6.45 -4.31 -6.33
CA LYS A 348 -5.74 -5.01 -5.27
C LYS A 348 -4.54 -5.73 -5.87
N MET A 349 -3.36 -5.50 -5.32
CA MET A 349 -2.13 -6.18 -5.71
C MET A 349 -1.32 -6.57 -4.48
N ILE A 350 -0.52 -7.61 -4.61
CA ILE A 350 0.41 -8.04 -3.57
C ILE A 350 1.81 -7.61 -3.99
N VAL A 351 2.62 -7.15 -3.03
CA VAL A 351 4.02 -6.78 -3.23
C VAL A 351 4.88 -7.23 -2.06
N GLN A 352 6.17 -7.40 -2.33
CA GLN A 352 7.18 -7.47 -1.30
C GLN A 352 7.80 -6.09 -1.10
N THR A 353 7.59 -5.48 0.07
CA THR A 353 8.12 -4.15 0.38
C THR A 353 9.65 -4.21 0.57
N PRO A 354 10.39 -3.13 0.26
CA PRO A 354 11.83 -3.07 0.52
C PRO A 354 12.14 -3.24 2.02
N LEU A 355 13.28 -3.85 2.31
CA LEU A 355 13.83 -3.92 3.65
C LEU A 355 14.95 -2.89 3.78
N ILE A 356 14.74 -1.94 4.69
CA ILE A 356 15.78 -1.09 5.25
C ILE A 356 15.89 -1.44 6.74
N ASP A 357 17.11 -1.73 7.19
CA ASP A 357 17.39 -1.90 8.62
C ASP A 357 17.78 -0.56 9.26
N ASP A 358 17.84 -0.55 10.58
CA ASP A 358 18.11 0.66 11.36
C ASP A 358 19.49 1.24 11.06
N GLU A 359 20.50 0.40 10.85
CA GLU A 359 21.88 0.84 10.59
C GLU A 359 22.00 1.52 9.21
N GLU A 360 21.46 0.88 8.17
CA GLU A 360 21.42 1.41 6.81
C GLU A 360 20.63 2.74 6.77
N MET A 361 19.48 2.80 7.46
CA MET A 361 18.66 4.00 7.57
C MET A 361 19.41 5.15 8.26
N GLU A 362 20.00 4.90 9.43
CA GLU A 362 20.76 5.92 10.17
C GLU A 362 21.92 6.47 9.34
N ARG A 363 22.70 5.58 8.72
CA ARG A 363 23.82 5.96 7.85
C ARG A 363 23.40 6.87 6.69
N ARG A 364 22.23 6.61 6.09
CA ARG A 364 21.68 7.42 4.99
C ARG A 364 21.17 8.77 5.46
N LEU A 365 20.53 8.79 6.64
CA LEU A 365 19.90 9.99 7.16
C LEU A 365 20.86 10.93 7.90
N GLU A 366 22.05 10.47 8.26
CA GLU A 366 23.05 11.22 9.03
C GLU A 366 23.37 12.60 8.42
N VAL A 367 23.51 12.68 7.09
CA VAL A 367 23.84 13.92 6.38
C VAL A 367 22.76 15.00 6.45
N TYR A 368 21.55 14.64 6.88
CA TYR A 368 20.42 15.56 7.05
C TYR A 368 20.17 15.95 8.51
N ARG A 369 20.95 15.43 9.45
CA ARG A 369 20.85 15.80 10.86
C ARG A 369 21.36 17.22 11.08
N VAL A 370 20.62 17.97 11.89
CA VAL A 370 20.94 19.33 12.31
C VAL A 370 20.70 19.46 13.81
N GLU A 371 21.44 20.35 14.47
CA GLU A 371 21.15 20.73 15.84
C GLU A 371 19.84 21.51 15.87
N LYS A 372 18.89 21.05 16.70
CA LYS A 372 17.64 21.77 16.94
C LYS A 372 17.58 22.21 18.39
N PRO A 373 17.01 23.39 18.68
CA PRO A 373 16.81 23.82 20.05
C PRO A 373 15.97 22.79 20.81
N ALA A 374 16.43 22.43 22.01
CA ALA A 374 15.81 21.39 22.84
C ALA A 374 14.33 21.67 23.15
N HIS A 375 13.95 22.96 23.17
CA HIS A 375 12.59 23.45 23.25
C HIS A 375 12.36 24.48 22.12
N ARG A 376 11.47 24.16 21.18
CA ARG A 376 10.73 25.23 20.51
C ARG A 376 9.83 25.85 21.55
N THR A 377 10.05 27.12 21.86
CA THR A 377 9.17 27.88 22.77
C THR A 377 7.72 27.74 22.30
N ALA A 378 6.81 27.47 23.23
CA ALA A 378 5.37 27.27 22.99
C ALA A 378 4.65 28.45 22.29
N ASN A 379 5.37 29.52 21.92
CA ASN A 379 4.83 30.73 21.26
C ASN A 379 4.93 30.72 19.73
N GLU A 380 5.41 29.64 19.10
CA GLU A 380 5.30 29.48 17.64
C GLU A 380 4.06 28.64 17.30
N ASP A 381 2.91 29.32 17.19
CA ASP A 381 1.61 28.72 16.86
C ASP A 381 1.49 28.26 15.39
N PHE A 382 2.57 28.31 14.61
CA PHE A 382 2.53 28.16 13.15
C PHE A 382 3.68 27.29 12.64
N ILE A 383 3.40 26.44 11.64
CA ILE A 383 4.44 25.75 10.88
C ILE A 383 5.09 26.74 9.90
N ARG A 384 6.41 26.89 9.98
CA ARG A 384 7.21 27.58 8.96
C ARG A 384 8.13 26.58 8.29
N PHE A 385 8.17 26.62 6.97
CA PHE A 385 9.24 25.98 6.25
C PHE A 385 10.42 26.96 6.25
N GLU A 386 11.45 26.67 7.04
CA GLU A 386 12.72 27.40 6.96
C GLU A 386 13.37 27.26 5.57
#